data_AF-A0A1Q3SQ92-F1
#
_entry.id   AF-A0A1Q3SQ92-F1
#
_cell.length_a   1.000
_cell.length_b   1.000
_cell.length_c   1.000
_cell.angle_alpha   90.00
_cell.angle_beta   90.00
_cell.angle_gamma   90.00
#
_symmetry.space_group_name_H-M   'P 1'
#
loop_
_entity.id
_entity.type
_entity.pdbx_description
1 polymer ?
#
loop_
_entity_poly.entity_id
_entity_poly.type
_entity_poly.pdbx_seq_one_letter_code
_entity_poly.pdbx_strand_id
1 'polypeptide(L)' 'MSRKGNCWDNACIESFFGTLKAELCDRKLFKSRQEAKTEIFKYMEVFYNRQRLHSSLGYISPENFEMRSDLLVF' A
#
# COMPACT_ATOMS: atom_id res chain seq x y z
N MET A 1 8.07 -12.16 -10.39
CA MET A 1 9.37 -12.58 -9.83
C MET A 1 10.42 -11.65 -10.40
N SER A 2 11.06 -10.82 -9.57
CA SER A 2 12.16 -9.92 -9.98
C SER A 2 13.33 -10.73 -10.57
N ARG A 3 14.09 -10.14 -11.51
CA ARG A 3 15.32 -10.76 -12.03
C ARG A 3 16.29 -11.00 -10.88
N LYS A 4 16.91 -12.19 -10.87
CA LYS A 4 17.94 -12.57 -9.89
C LYS A 4 19.03 -11.49 -9.88
N GLY A 5 19.16 -10.75 -8.77
CA GLY A 5 20.17 -9.69 -8.60
C GLY A 5 19.64 -8.26 -8.44
N ASN A 6 18.34 -7.99 -8.60
CA ASN A 6 17.76 -6.67 -8.31
C ASN A 6 16.76 -6.73 -7.14
N CYS A 7 17.26 -6.54 -5.92
CA CYS A 7 16.43 -6.50 -4.70
C CYS A 7 15.50 -5.27 -4.66
N TRP A 8 15.87 -4.17 -5.32
CA TRP A 8 15.10 -2.93 -5.31
C TRP A 8 13.81 -3.01 -6.11
N ASP A 9 13.79 -3.82 -7.17
CA ASP A 9 12.61 -4.01 -8.04
C ASP A 9 11.40 -4.58 -7.28
N ASN A 10 11.67 -5.44 -6.28
CA ASN A 10 10.65 -6.09 -5.47
C ASN A 10 10.45 -5.43 -4.09
N ALA A 11 11.39 -4.58 -3.65
CA ALA A 11 11.37 -4.00 -2.30
C ALA A 11 10.09 -3.21 -2.01
N CYS A 12 9.59 -2.42 -2.97
CA CYS A 12 8.36 -1.64 -2.81
C CYS A 12 7.14 -2.54 -2.60
N ILE A 13 7.00 -3.58 -3.41
CA ILE A 13 5.84 -4.48 -3.33
C ILE A 13 5.93 -5.41 -2.11
N GLU A 14 7.14 -5.82 -1.70
CA GLU A 14 7.36 -6.58 -0.46
C GLU A 14 6.99 -5.76 0.78
N SER A 15 7.40 -4.49 0.83
CA SER A 15 7.03 -3.58 1.92
C SER A 15 5.50 -3.38 2.01
N PHE A 16 4.85 -3.22 0.86
CA PHE A 16 3.38 -3.15 0.78
C PHE A 16 2.72 -4.41 1.34
N PHE A 17 3.13 -5.60 0.88
CA PHE A 17 2.52 -6.85 1.35
C PHE A 17 2.81 -7.16 2.82
N GLY A 18 3.99 -6.79 3.33
CA GLY A 18 4.30 -6.91 4.75
C GLY A 18 3.37 -6.06 5.60
N THR A 19 3.13 -4.82 5.16
CA THR A 19 2.20 -3.89 5.81
C THR A 19 0.76 -4.41 5.78
N LEU A 20 0.27 -4.80 4.59
CA LEU A 20 -1.10 -5.28 4.40
C LEU A 20 -1.39 -6.47 5.33
N LYS A 21 -0.44 -7.39 5.47
CA LYS A 21 -0.60 -8.54 6.37
C LYS A 21 -0.68 -8.09 7.82
N ALA A 22 0.28 -7.29 8.29
CA ALA A 22 0.36 -6.86 9.69
C ALA A 22 -0.83 -5.98 10.14
N GLU A 23 -1.36 -5.16 9.24
CA GLU A 23 -2.44 -4.21 9.55
C GLU A 23 -3.83 -4.81 9.31
N LEU A 24 -4.00 -5.69 8.32
CA LEU A 24 -5.30 -6.26 7.95
C LEU A 24 -5.39 -7.77 8.18
N CYS A 25 -4.53 -8.57 7.55
CA CYS A 25 -4.68 -10.04 7.54
C CYS A 25 -4.43 -10.69 8.90
N ASP A 26 -3.44 -10.23 9.65
CA ASP A 26 -3.10 -10.79 10.97
C ASP A 26 -4.11 -10.36 12.05
N ARG A 27 -4.88 -9.30 11.80
CA ARG A 27 -5.86 -8.75 12.75
C ARG A 27 -7.28 -9.23 12.51
N LYS A 28 -7.56 -9.87 11.37
CA LYS A 28 -8.92 -10.23 10.96
C LYS A 28 -8.99 -11.61 10.34
N LEU A 29 -9.92 -12.43 10.84
CA LEU A 29 -10.32 -13.67 10.19
C LEU A 29 -11.42 -13.38 9.17
N PHE A 30 -11.20 -13.82 7.92
CA PHE A 30 -12.19 -13.68 6.85
C PHE A 30 -13.07 -14.92 6.79
N LYS A 31 -14.38 -14.71 6.73
CA LYS A 31 -15.38 -15.80 6.64
C LYS A 31 -15.45 -16.40 5.23
N SER A 32 -15.09 -15.62 4.22
CA SER A 32 -15.10 -16.06 2.83
C SER A 32 -14.03 -15.36 2.01
N ARG A 33 -13.67 -15.95 0.87
CA ARG A 33 -12.76 -15.34 -0.09
C ARG A 33 -13.32 -14.02 -0.64
N GLN A 34 -14.64 -13.90 -0.79
CA GLN A 34 -15.27 -12.67 -1.27
C GLN A 34 -15.14 -11.54 -0.24
N GLU A 35 -15.35 -11.85 1.04
CA GLU A 35 -15.15 -10.89 2.13
C GLU A 35 -13.69 -10.41 2.20
N ALA A 36 -12.73 -11.33 2.09
CA ALA A 36 -11.31 -10.98 2.04
C ALA A 36 -10.98 -10.03 0.88
N LYS A 37 -11.52 -10.29 -0.32
CA LYS A 37 -11.31 -9.41 -1.48
C LYS A 37 -11.86 -8.01 -1.24
N THR A 38 -13.09 -7.90 -0.74
CA THR A 38 -13.73 -6.60 -0.46
C THR A 38 -12.93 -5.82 0.58
N GLU A 39 -12.48 -6.47 1.64
CA GLU A 39 -11.72 -5.81 2.70
C GLU A 39 -10.32 -5.38 2.25
N ILE A 40 -9.64 -6.21 1.44
CA ILE A 40 -8.35 -5.84 0.84
C ILE A 40 -8.54 -4.64 -0.10
N PHE A 41 -9.58 -4.65 -0.93
CA PHE A 41 -9.87 -3.55 -1.84
C PHE A 41 -10.14 -2.24 -1.08
N LYS A 42 -10.99 -2.30 -0.06
CA LYS A 42 -11.28 -1.17 0.83
C LYS A 42 -10.02 -0.67 1.53
N TYR A 43 -9.19 -1.58 2.03
CA TYR A 43 -7.93 -1.22 2.65
C TYR A 43 -7.01 -0.48 1.65
N MET A 44 -6.90 -0.96 0.41
CA MET A 44 -6.06 -0.32 -0.61
C MET A 44 -6.57 1.07 -1.01
N GLU A 45 -7.84 1.18 -1.41
CA GLU A 45 -8.37 2.44 -1.96
C GLU A 45 -8.70 3.47 -0.90
N VAL A 46 -9.28 3.07 0.22
CA VAL A 46 -9.83 4.02 1.20
C VAL A 46 -8.80 4.37 2.27
N PHE A 47 -7.99 3.40 2.69
CA PHE A 47 -7.04 3.59 3.77
C PHE A 47 -5.62 3.82 3.26
N TYR A 48 -5.05 2.88 2.51
CA TYR A 48 -3.65 2.92 2.10
C TYR A 48 -3.34 4.13 1.20
N ASN A 49 -4.08 4.30 0.11
CA ASN A 49 -3.80 5.40 -0.83
C ASN A 49 -4.15 6.77 -0.26
N ARG A 50 -5.23 6.90 0.51
CA ARG A 50 -5.81 8.20 0.87
C ARG A 50 -5.42 8.69 2.26
N GLN A 51 -5.21 7.78 3.21
CA GLN A 51 -5.07 8.13 4.64
C GLN A 51 -3.74 7.69 5.25
N ARG A 52 -3.14 6.58 4.79
CA ARG A 52 -1.95 6.02 5.41
C ARG A 52 -0.75 6.94 5.19
N LEU A 53 -0.14 7.39 6.28
CA LEU A 53 1.04 8.24 6.24
C LEU A 53 2.30 7.41 6.01
N HIS A 54 3.13 7.84 5.07
CA HIS A 54 4.44 7.23 4.82
C HIS A 54 5.56 8.18 5.22
N SER A 55 6.45 7.74 6.12
CA SER A 55 7.64 8.52 6.52
C SER A 55 8.53 8.84 5.32
N SER A 56 8.64 7.90 4.37
CA SER A 56 9.35 8.06 3.10
C SER A 56 8.80 9.18 2.21
N LEU A 57 7.52 9.54 2.39
CA LEU A 57 6.84 10.59 1.62
C LEU A 57 6.77 11.93 2.38
N GLY A 58 7.43 12.04 3.54
CA GLY A 58 7.31 13.23 4.40
C GLY A 58 6.01 13.25 5.22
N TYR A 59 5.56 12.07 5.66
CA TYR A 59 4.35 11.88 6.49
C TYR A 59 3.08 12.40 5.82
N ILE A 60 2.93 12.11 4.53
CA ILE A 60 1.68 12.30 3.80
C ILE A 60 1.21 10.99 3.18
N SER A 61 -0.05 10.96 2.75
CA SER A 61 -0.61 9.82 2.04
C SER A 61 -0.09 9.73 0.60
N PRO A 62 -0.06 8.53 0.00
CA PRO A 62 0.31 8.34 -1.40
C PRO A 62 -0.44 9.27 -2.35
N GLU A 63 -1.77 9.39 -2.22
CA GLU A 63 -2.61 10.28 -3.02
C GLU A 63 -2.15 11.75 -2.91
N ASN A 64 -1.89 12.23 -1.69
CA ASN A 64 -1.41 13.60 -1.48
C ASN A 64 0.00 13.82 -2.02
N PHE A 65 0.85 12.79 -1.97
CA PHE A 65 2.19 12.86 -2.55
C PHE A 65 2.11 12.98 -4.07
N GLU A 66 1.28 12.17 -4.73
CA GLU A 66 1.08 12.26 -6.18
C GLU A 66 0.47 13.61 -6.60
N MET A 67 -0.56 14.10 -5.90
CA MET A 67 -1.13 15.43 -6.17
C MET A 67 -0.11 16.57 -6.05
N ARG A 68 0.78 16.51 -5.05
CA ARG A 68 1.85 17.51 -4.87
C ARG A 68 2.95 17.38 -5.91
N SER A 69 3.25 16.16 -6.33
CA SER A 69 4.21 15.90 -7.41
C SER A 69 3.69 16.45 -8.73
N ASP A 70 2.40 16.25 -9.04
CA ASP A 70 1.76 16.72 -10.28
C ASP A 70 1.76 18.26 -10.38
N LEU A 71 1.59 18.94 -9.23
CA LEU A 71 1.69 20.39 -9.11
C LEU A 71 3.10 20.97 -9.37
N LEU A 72 4.16 20.14 -9.34
CA LEU A 72 5.55 20.56 -9.58
C LEU A 72 6.01 20.33 -11.03
N VAL A 73 5.17 19.76 -11.89
CA VAL A 73 5.50 19.47 -13.31
C VAL A 73 4.97 20.55 -14.27
N PHE A 74 4.44 21.67 -13.74
CA PHE A 74 4.00 22.84 -14.52
C PHE A 74 4.93 24.04 -14.36
#